data_AF-A0A919J0W9-F1
#
_entry.id   AF-A0A919J0W9-F1
#
_cell.length_a   1.000
_cell.length_b   1.000
_cell.length_c   1.000
_cell.angle_alpha   90.00
_cell.angle_beta   90.00
_cell.angle_gamma   90.00
#
_symmetry.space_group_name_H-M   'P 1'
#
loop_
_entity.id
_entity.type
_entity.pdbx_description
1 polymer ?
#
loop_
_entity_poly.entity_id
_entity_poly.type
_entity_poly.pdbx_seq_one_letter_code
_entity_poly.pdbx_strand_id
1 'polypeptide(L)'
;MKYLILVRGAAWSAALADEMTSAGVQVAAGGLTGTELARGDLASPPATGFYLLDCASIDEAWGWVAHLRDVEVRPVLDPGGHEF
;
A
#
# COMPACT_ATOMS: atom_id res chain seq x y z
N MET A 1 1.74 -3.04 12.71
CA MET A 1 1.35 -4.20 11.86
C MET A 1 1.44 -3.73 10.43
N LYS A 2 2.05 -4.53 9.55
CA LYS A 2 2.30 -4.11 8.16
C LYS A 2 1.12 -4.43 7.26
N TYR A 3 0.69 -3.44 6.49
CA TYR A 3 -0.37 -3.55 5.50
C TYR A 3 0.15 -3.07 4.15
N LEU A 4 -0.11 -3.87 3.11
CA LEU A 4 0.17 -3.51 1.73
C LEU A 4 -1.12 -3.02 1.10
N ILE A 5 -1.09 -1.82 0.58
CA ILE A 5 -2.16 -1.21 -0.19
C ILE A 5 -1.71 -1.11 -1.64
N LEU A 6 -2.46 -1.73 -2.54
CA LEU A 6 -2.25 -1.62 -3.97
C LEU A 6 -3.30 -0.69 -4.55
N VAL A 7 -2.88 0.34 -5.25
CA VAL A 7 -3.78 1.24 -5.98
C VAL A 7 -3.84 0.79 -7.42
N ARG A 8 -5.03 0.42 -7.90
CA ARG A 8 -5.30 0.01 -9.28
C ARG A 8 -6.05 1.12 -10.00
N GLY A 9 -5.70 1.38 -11.26
CA GLY A 9 -6.38 2.36 -12.12
C GLY A 9 -6.35 3.85 -11.71
N ALA A 10 -6.20 4.20 -10.43
CA ALA A 10 -6.13 5.57 -9.92
C ALA A 10 -4.68 6.05 -9.85
N ALA A 11 -4.46 7.37 -9.94
CA ALA A 11 -3.14 7.92 -9.71
C ALA A 11 -2.78 7.79 -8.22
N TRP A 12 -1.82 6.94 -7.90
CA TRP A 12 -1.19 6.99 -6.57
C TRP A 12 -0.54 8.37 -6.40
N SER A 13 -0.60 8.90 -5.18
CA SER A 13 -0.04 10.21 -4.83
C SER A 13 1.03 10.07 -3.75
N ALA A 14 2.23 10.56 -4.05
CA ALA A 14 3.29 10.68 -3.06
C ALA A 14 2.91 11.63 -1.91
N ALA A 15 1.99 12.58 -2.15
CA ALA A 15 1.51 13.49 -1.11
C ALA A 15 0.74 12.76 0.00
N LEU A 16 0.05 11.67 -0.34
CA LEU A 16 -0.64 10.85 0.66
C LEU A 16 0.37 10.13 1.58
N ALA A 17 1.51 9.69 1.04
CA ALA A 17 2.58 9.10 1.85
C ALA A 17 3.25 10.15 2.76
N ASP A 18 3.40 11.38 2.28
CA ASP A 18 3.90 12.49 3.10
C ASP A 18 2.95 12.82 4.26
N GLU A 19 1.64 12.85 4.01
CA GLU A 19 0.61 13.06 5.03
C GLU A 19 0.63 11.95 6.09
N MET A 20 0.69 10.68 5.68
CA MET A 20 0.84 9.53 6.59
C MET A 20 2.11 9.64 7.43
N THR A 21 3.24 10.01 6.82
CA THR A 21 4.52 10.20 7.52
C THR A 21 4.43 11.35 8.53
N SER A 22 3.76 12.45 8.16
CA SER A 22 3.53 13.60 9.03
C SER A 22 2.64 13.25 10.23
N ALA A 23 1.68 12.34 10.04
CA ALA A 23 0.86 11.77 11.11
C ALA A 23 1.61 10.76 12.00
N GLY A 24 2.87 10.45 11.69
CA GLY A 24 3.70 9.49 12.44
C GLY A 24 3.56 8.03 11.99
N VAL A 25 2.87 7.77 10.88
CA VAL A 25 2.74 6.43 10.30
C VAL A 25 3.97 6.12 9.46
N GLN A 26 4.61 4.97 9.70
CA GLN A 26 5.71 4.53 8.85
C GLN A 26 5.14 4.03 7.52
N VAL A 27 5.39 4.76 6.44
CA VAL A 27 4.93 4.41 5.10
C VAL A 27 6.10 4.31 4.12
N ALA A 28 6.10 3.27 3.30
CA ALA A 28 6.90 3.18 2.10
C ALA A 28 5.97 3.18 0.88
N ALA A 29 6.10 4.16 0.00
CA ALA A 29 5.28 4.27 -1.20
C ALA A 29 6.14 4.19 -2.46
N GLY A 30 5.60 3.60 -3.52
CA GLY A 30 6.30 3.48 -4.79
C GLY A 30 5.33 3.39 -5.96
N GLY A 31 5.70 4.03 -7.07
CA GLY A 31 5.01 3.89 -8.33
C GLY A 31 5.45 2.61 -9.00
N LEU A 32 4.49 1.82 -9.47
CA LEU A 32 4.78 0.63 -10.25
C LEU A 32 4.89 1.05 -11.70
N THR A 33 6.12 1.02 -12.23
CA THR A 33 6.32 1.24 -13.67
C THR A 33 5.94 -0.04 -14.40
N GLY A 34 5.29 0.06 -15.57
CA GLY A 34 4.57 -1.04 -16.24
C GLY A 34 5.28 -2.39 -16.41
N THR A 35 6.60 -2.46 -16.22
CA THR A 35 7.40 -3.69 -16.21
C THR A 35 7.27 -4.50 -14.91
N GLU A 36 7.07 -3.84 -13.77
CA GLU A 36 6.92 -4.49 -12.44
C GLU A 36 5.55 -5.18 -12.31
N LEU A 37 4.56 -4.66 -13.02
CA LEU A 37 3.20 -5.17 -13.08
C LEU A 37 3.07 -6.49 -13.85
N ALA A 38 3.98 -6.75 -14.77
CA ALA A 38 3.96 -7.96 -15.59
C ALA A 38 4.52 -9.19 -14.87
N ARG A 39 5.17 -9.03 -13.70
CA ARG A 39 5.90 -10.10 -13.00
C ARG A 39 5.09 -10.82 -11.92
N GLY A 40 3.91 -10.33 -11.57
CA GLY A 40 3.05 -10.96 -10.56
C GLY A 40 1.65 -11.21 -11.12
N ASP A 41 1.06 -12.34 -10.75
CA ASP A 41 -0.36 -12.69 -10.89
C ASP A 41 -1.29 -11.74 -10.08
N LEU A 42 -0.93 -10.46 -10.01
CA LEU A 42 -1.68 -9.40 -9.36
C LEU A 42 -2.78 -8.99 -10.34
N ALA A 43 -3.91 -9.67 -10.18
CA ALA A 43 -5.15 -9.54 -10.94
C ALA A 43 -5.31 -8.19 -11.67
N SER A 44 -5.41 -8.29 -13.00
CA SER A 44 -5.84 -7.23 -13.91
C SER A 44 -7.04 -6.47 -13.33
N PRO A 45 -7.05 -5.12 -13.28
CA PRO A 45 -6.12 -4.19 -13.96
C PRO A 45 -4.79 -3.94 -13.23
N PRO A 46 -3.76 -3.45 -13.94
CA PRO A 46 -2.45 -3.17 -13.36
C PRO A 46 -2.53 -2.12 -12.23
N ALA A 47 -1.94 -2.45 -11.07
CA ALA A 47 -1.71 -1.49 -10.01
C ALA A 47 -0.79 -0.34 -10.48
N THR A 48 -1.20 0.90 -10.30
CA THR A 48 -0.40 2.08 -10.68
C THR A 48 0.67 2.40 -9.63
N GLY A 49 0.47 1.93 -8.40
CA GLY A 49 1.39 2.15 -7.29
C GLY A 49 1.00 1.34 -6.06
N PHE A 50 1.84 1.42 -5.04
CA PHE A 50 1.63 0.76 -3.76
C PHE A 50 1.99 1.67 -2.59
N TYR A 51 1.38 1.38 -1.44
CA TYR A 51 1.74 1.90 -0.13
C TYR A 51 1.92 0.73 0.82
N LEU A 52 3.04 0.68 1.53
CA LEU A 52 3.28 -0.23 2.63
C LEU A 52 3.22 0.59 3.91
N LEU A 53 2.19 0.37 4.72
CA LEU A 53 1.96 1.09 5.97
C LEU A 53 2.26 0.17 7.15
N ASP A 54 2.96 0.66 8.16
CA ASP A 54 2.92 0.08 9.49
C ASP A 54 1.94 0.87 10.36
N CYS A 55 0.79 0.27 10.67
CA CYS A 55 -0.27 0.88 11.47
C CYS A 55 -0.84 -0.12 12.48
N ALA A 56 -1.69 0.36 13.40
CA ALA A 56 -2.18 -0.46 14.51
C ALA A 56 -3.21 -1.50 14.05
N SER A 57 -3.95 -1.24 12.97
CA SER A 57 -5.05 -2.10 12.52
C SER A 57 -5.40 -1.88 11.04
N ILE A 58 -6.08 -2.87 10.45
CA ILE A 58 -6.52 -2.79 9.05
C ILE A 58 -7.53 -1.67 8.80
N ASP A 59 -8.33 -1.31 9.82
CA ASP A 59 -9.26 -0.18 9.76
C ASP A 59 -8.54 1.15 9.57
N GLU A 60 -7.40 1.33 10.24
CA GLU A 60 -6.54 2.50 10.07
C GLU A 60 -5.97 2.56 8.64
N ALA A 61 -5.50 1.42 8.12
CA ALA A 61 -5.04 1.32 6.73
C ALA A 61 -6.16 1.68 5.73
N TRP A 62 -7.39 1.20 5.94
CA TRP A 62 -8.55 1.56 5.13
C TRP A 62 -8.92 3.04 5.27
N GLY A 63 -8.80 3.62 6.47
CA GLY A 63 -9.07 5.03 6.73
C GLY A 63 -8.24 5.95 5.84
N TRP A 64 -6.95 5.65 5.69
CA TRP A 64 -6.05 6.42 4.84
C TRP A 64 -6.43 6.38 3.35
N VAL A 65 -6.98 5.27 2.86
CA VAL A 65 -7.30 5.07 1.43
C VAL A 65 -8.79 5.07 1.13
N ALA A 66 -9.64 5.43 2.10
CA ALA A 66 -11.09 5.44 1.96
C ALA A 66 -11.59 6.37 0.84
N HIS A 67 -10.80 7.39 0.51
CA HIS A 67 -11.09 8.34 -0.56
C HIS A 67 -10.58 7.89 -1.94
N LEU A 68 -9.70 6.88 -2.00
CA LEU A 68 -9.22 6.32 -3.24
C LEU A 68 -10.26 5.37 -3.86
N ARG A 69 -10.13 5.13 -5.16
CA ARG A 69 -10.96 4.16 -5.90
C ARG A 69 -10.08 3.03 -6.35
N ASP A 70 -10.66 1.83 -6.42
CA ASP A 70 -10.00 0.63 -6.94
C ASP A 70 -8.70 0.30 -6.17
N VAL A 71 -8.81 0.21 -4.85
CA VAL A 71 -7.70 -0.11 -3.93
C VAL A 71 -7.87 -1.50 -3.32
N GLU A 72 -6.75 -2.19 -3.15
CA GLU A 72 -6.69 -3.48 -2.46
C GLU A 72 -5.81 -3.34 -1.21
N VAL A 73 -6.40 -3.44 -0.02
CA VAL A 73 -5.69 -3.45 1.25
C VAL A 73 -5.54 -4.89 1.72
N ARG A 74 -4.31 -5.33 1.96
CA ARG A 74 -4.03 -6.67 2.49
C ARG A 74 -3.05 -6.62 3.64
N PRO A 75 -3.27 -7.42 4.71
CA PRO A 75 -2.24 -7.61 5.71
C PRO A 75 -1.02 -8.27 5.05
N VAL A 76 0.16 -7.70 5.27
CA VAL A 76 1.41 -8.41 5.00
C VAL A 76 1.61 -9.32 6.19
N LEU A 77 1.27 -10.61 6.04
CA LEU A 77 1.79 -11.60 6.96
C LEU A 77 3.31 -11.52 6.88
N ASP A 78 3.95 -11.07 7.94
CA ASP A 78 5.38 -11.26 8.11
C ASP A 78 5.59 -12.78 8.21
N PRO A 79 6.24 -13.45 7.25
CA PRO A 79 6.44 -14.89 7.30
C PRO A 79 7.44 -15.30 8.40
N GLY A 80 7.98 -14.36 9.16
CA GLY A 80 8.90 -14.62 10.26
C GLY A 80 8.54 -13.80 11.49
N GLY A 81 7.99 -14.46 12.51
CA GLY A 81 8.30 -14.11 13.89
C GLY A 81 9.79 -14.36 14.15
N HIS A 82 10.66 -13.59 13.51
CA HIS A 82 12.10 -13.65 13.68
C HIS A 82 12.58 -12.30 14.21
N GLU A 83 12.64 -12.26 15.53
CA GLU A 83 13.38 -11.27 16.31
C GLU A 83 14.86 -11.39 15.88
N PHE A 84 15.45 -10.29 15.41
CA PHE A 84 16.90 -10.14 15.28
C PHE A 84 17.33 -8.90 16.07
#